data_AF-A0A3D2NEH5-F1
#
_entry.id   AF-A0A3D2NEH5-F1
#
_cell.length_a   1.000
_cell.length_b   1.000
_cell.length_c   1.000
_cell.angle_alpha   90.00
_cell.angle_beta   90.00
_cell.angle_gamma   90.00
#
_symmetry.space_group_name_H-M   'P 1'
#
loop_
_entity.id
_entity.type
_entity.pdbx_description
1 polymer ?
#
loop_
_entity_poly.entity_id
_entity_poly.type
_entity_poly.pdbx_seq_one_letter_code
_entity_poly.pdbx_strand_id
1 'polypeptide(L)'
;MRDCIGGVTDRAADELPERVRPAFTPAVAARFVADTDALDLDPAQRDVVQAIAAASTGSVYLWGGVGRGKSMLAERYLAAFLPEPVLRLHLNELFRRLQAELVRDWKAPAIVLRRLLHGVRVLLVDEFHVHDVADAVYLDALLNVTADDDISLIATSNYAPADLLPDPRLHDRFLPAIARIESSFAVVPIGDGPDHRTTGADAHTRFASGVWQVGPAADVRSADAGVVLRADGIPLPALSVEGAQVTFDFADLCEAPLGVRQYQWLSDRYSELTLRSVPDLATVRREPLMRFTTLVDVLYDHDVRFVVHAHAPFDTLRQAAHVPPDADRALSRLRALGG
;
A
#
# COMPACT_ATOMS: atom_id res chain seq x y z
N MET A 1 65.88 28.97 -4.34
CA MET A 1 65.60 28.94 -2.89
C MET A 1 64.15 28.50 -2.77
N ARG A 2 63.89 27.18 -2.74
CA ARG A 2 63.57 26.38 -1.53
C ARG A 2 62.33 26.95 -0.81
N ASP A 3 61.26 26.24 -0.48
CA ASP A 3 60.92 24.81 -0.45
C ASP A 3 59.39 24.68 -0.24
N CYS A 4 58.85 23.49 -0.60
CA CYS A 4 57.81 22.66 0.06
C CYS A 4 56.63 23.35 0.81
N ILE A 5 55.39 22.91 0.63
CA ILE A 5 54.67 21.79 1.31
C ILE A 5 53.35 21.67 0.53
N GLY A 6 52.81 20.54 0.08
CA GLY A 6 52.71 19.19 0.62
C GLY A 6 51.40 18.64 0.06
N GLY A 7 51.50 17.66 -0.83
CA GLY A 7 50.35 16.98 -1.40
C GLY A 7 49.62 16.20 -0.31
N VAL A 8 48.33 16.47 -0.14
CA VAL A 8 47.41 15.61 0.59
C VAL A 8 46.76 14.71 -0.44
N THR A 9 47.37 13.55 -0.66
CA THR A 9 46.67 12.35 -1.09
C THR A 9 45.92 11.80 0.12
N ASP A 10 44.60 11.96 0.17
CA ASP A 10 43.70 11.31 1.12
C ASP A 10 42.27 11.52 0.58
N ARG A 11 41.38 10.56 0.39
CA ARG A 11 41.25 9.22 0.97
C ARG A 11 40.73 8.25 -0.07
N ALA A 12 41.13 7.00 0.13
CA ALA A 12 40.57 5.79 -0.45
C ALA A 12 39.14 5.97 -0.97
N ALA A 13 38.96 5.66 -2.25
CA ALA A 13 37.69 5.12 -2.69
C ALA A 13 37.33 4.02 -1.70
N ASP A 14 36.21 4.23 -1.01
CA ASP A 14 35.62 3.28 -0.08
C ASP A 14 35.28 2.03 -0.91
N GLU A 15 36.27 1.16 -1.10
CA GLU A 15 36.07 -0.19 -1.62
C GLU A 15 35.23 -0.88 -0.56
N LEU A 16 33.91 -0.71 -0.70
CA LEU A 16 32.93 -1.52 -0.01
C LEU A 16 33.40 -2.97 -0.17
N PRO A 17 33.51 -3.74 0.92
CA PRO A 17 33.87 -5.15 0.82
C PRO A 17 32.99 -5.82 -0.22
N GLU A 18 33.57 -6.76 -0.97
CA GLU A 18 32.90 -7.54 -2.00
C GLU A 18 31.44 -7.80 -1.59
N ARG A 19 30.49 -7.22 -2.34
CA ARG A 19 29.07 -7.18 -1.96
C ARG A 19 28.48 -8.57 -2.09
N VAL A 20 28.75 -9.46 -1.14
CA VAL A 20 28.08 -10.75 -1.10
C VAL A 20 26.64 -10.48 -0.66
N ARG A 21 25.64 -10.86 -1.46
CA ARG A 21 24.22 -10.79 -1.05
C ARG A 21 24.06 -11.38 0.33
N PRO A 22 23.27 -10.79 1.26
CA PRO A 22 22.90 -11.49 2.49
C PRO A 22 22.29 -12.83 2.10
N ALA A 23 23.10 -13.88 2.16
CA ALA A 23 22.69 -15.18 1.69
C ALA A 23 21.60 -15.66 2.62
N PHE A 24 20.48 -16.11 2.05
CA PHE A 24 19.51 -16.85 2.81
C PHE A 24 20.12 -18.20 3.14
N THR A 25 20.86 -18.23 4.24
CA THR A 25 21.48 -19.44 4.74
C THR A 25 20.46 -20.25 5.51
N PRO A 26 20.66 -21.57 5.65
CA PRO A 26 19.87 -22.39 6.57
C PRO A 26 19.79 -21.81 7.99
N ALA A 27 20.78 -21.02 8.41
CA ALA A 27 20.77 -20.33 9.70
C ALA A 27 19.76 -19.17 9.76
N VAL A 28 19.59 -18.40 8.67
CA VAL A 28 18.57 -17.34 8.59
C VAL A 28 17.18 -17.98 8.60
N ALA A 29 16.97 -19.05 7.82
CA ALA A 29 15.73 -19.82 7.81
C ALA A 29 15.38 -20.35 9.21
N ALA A 30 16.35 -20.97 9.90
CA ALA A 30 16.15 -21.50 11.25
C ALA A 30 15.80 -20.39 12.27
N ARG A 31 16.45 -19.23 12.18
CA ARG A 31 16.15 -18.08 13.06
C ARG A 31 14.74 -17.53 12.81
N PHE A 32 14.32 -17.45 11.56
CA PHE A 32 12.97 -17.04 11.20
C PHE A 32 11.90 -18.01 11.74
N VAL A 33 12.10 -19.32 11.57
CA VAL A 33 11.19 -20.33 12.12
C VAL A 33 11.11 -20.23 13.65
N ALA A 34 12.26 -20.14 14.32
CA ALA A 34 12.29 -20.02 15.78
C ALA A 34 11.59 -18.75 16.31
N ASP A 35 11.71 -17.60 15.63
CA ASP A 35 11.03 -16.35 16.02
C ASP A 35 9.51 -16.43 15.80
N THR A 36 9.06 -17.23 14.83
CA THR A 36 7.64 -17.39 14.49
C THR A 36 6.95 -18.49 15.28
N ASP A 37 7.67 -19.51 15.76
CA ASP A 37 7.14 -20.56 16.66
C ASP A 37 6.63 -19.99 18.00
N ALA A 38 7.14 -18.82 18.41
CA ALA A 38 6.68 -18.11 19.60
C ALA A 38 5.35 -17.35 19.40
N LEU A 39 4.82 -17.30 18.17
CA LEU A 39 3.61 -16.56 17.82
C LEU A 39 2.41 -17.52 17.67
N ASP A 40 1.22 -17.03 18.03
CA ASP A 40 -0.02 -17.74 17.75
C ASP A 40 -0.44 -17.51 16.28
N LEU A 41 0.16 -18.29 15.38
CA LEU A 41 -0.10 -18.21 13.94
C LEU A 41 -1.27 -19.10 13.51
N ASP A 42 -2.11 -18.63 12.59
CA ASP A 42 -3.11 -19.50 11.95
C ASP A 42 -2.43 -20.54 11.01
N PRO A 43 -3.16 -21.59 10.56
CA PRO A 43 -2.58 -22.58 9.65
C PRO A 43 -1.98 -21.99 8.36
N ALA A 44 -2.66 -21.00 7.75
CA ALA A 44 -2.17 -20.37 6.52
C ALA A 44 -0.88 -19.57 6.75
N GLN A 45 -0.74 -18.92 7.90
CA GLN A 45 0.47 -18.21 8.30
C GLN A 45 1.63 -19.19 8.57
N ARG A 46 1.36 -20.37 9.17
CA ARG A 46 2.38 -21.41 9.34
C ARG A 46 2.85 -21.96 8.00
N ASP A 47 1.94 -22.15 7.04
CA ASP A 47 2.30 -22.58 5.68
C ASP A 47 3.20 -21.55 4.99
N VAL A 48 2.93 -20.26 5.18
CA VAL A 48 3.81 -19.16 4.71
C VAL A 48 5.20 -19.26 5.34
N VAL A 49 5.29 -19.48 6.65
CA VAL A 49 6.59 -19.64 7.34
C VAL A 49 7.39 -20.80 6.75
N GLN A 50 6.76 -21.95 6.54
CA GLN A 50 7.41 -23.12 5.95
C GLN A 50 7.85 -22.88 4.51
N ALA A 51 7.00 -22.22 3.69
CA ALA A 51 7.32 -21.89 2.31
C ALA A 51 8.52 -20.93 2.20
N ILE A 52 8.57 -19.90 3.05
CA ILE A 52 9.71 -18.99 3.12
C ILE A 52 10.96 -19.71 3.62
N ALA A 53 10.86 -20.54 4.66
CA ALA A 53 11.99 -21.28 5.21
C ALA A 53 12.61 -22.29 4.22
N ALA A 54 11.79 -22.84 3.31
CA ALA A 54 12.22 -23.74 2.26
C ALA A 54 12.75 -23.03 0.99
N ALA A 55 12.63 -21.70 0.90
CA ALA A 55 13.04 -20.96 -0.28
C ALA A 55 14.56 -20.95 -0.47
N SER A 56 15.00 -20.98 -1.72
CA SER A 56 16.42 -20.88 -2.10
C SER A 56 16.89 -19.44 -2.37
N THR A 57 15.97 -18.47 -2.35
CA THR A 57 16.25 -17.04 -2.55
C THR A 57 16.00 -16.27 -1.27
N GLY A 58 16.81 -15.25 -0.99
CA GLY A 58 16.60 -14.34 0.13
C GLY A 58 15.50 -13.31 -0.11
N SER A 59 15.02 -13.17 -1.35
CA SER A 59 13.93 -12.25 -1.69
C SER A 59 12.59 -12.94 -1.61
N VAL A 60 11.61 -12.31 -0.96
CA VAL A 60 10.29 -12.88 -0.71
C VAL A 60 9.22 -11.90 -1.16
N TYR A 61 8.21 -12.41 -1.87
CA TYR A 61 7.03 -11.66 -2.27
C TYR A 61 5.80 -12.29 -1.58
N LEU A 62 5.36 -11.67 -0.50
CA LEU A 62 4.19 -12.10 0.26
C LEU A 62 2.94 -11.42 -0.26
N TRP A 63 1.93 -12.19 -0.62
CA TRP A 63 0.70 -11.62 -1.16
C TRP A 63 -0.57 -12.30 -0.68
N GLY A 64 -1.67 -11.56 -0.65
CA GLY A 64 -2.99 -12.04 -0.26
C GLY A 64 -3.85 -10.91 0.32
N GLY A 65 -5.05 -11.25 0.79
CA GLY A 65 -6.03 -10.26 1.25
C GLY A 65 -5.54 -9.31 2.36
N VAL A 66 -6.27 -8.20 2.53
CA VAL A 66 -6.03 -7.24 3.61
C VAL A 66 -6.12 -7.93 4.98
N GLY A 67 -5.30 -7.51 5.93
CA GLY A 67 -5.42 -7.99 7.32
C GLY A 67 -4.90 -9.40 7.60
N ARG A 68 -4.38 -10.12 6.59
CA ARG A 68 -3.86 -11.50 6.76
C ARG A 68 -2.52 -11.61 7.54
N GLY A 69 -1.92 -10.49 7.96
CA GLY A 69 -0.66 -10.48 8.72
C GLY A 69 0.61 -10.48 7.86
N LYS A 70 0.52 -10.11 6.58
CA LYS A 70 1.68 -10.04 5.65
C LYS A 70 2.82 -9.17 6.19
N SER A 71 2.53 -7.94 6.64
CA SER A 71 3.55 -7.03 7.18
C SER A 71 4.20 -7.59 8.45
N MET A 72 3.42 -8.25 9.32
CA MET A 72 3.94 -8.92 10.51
C MET A 72 4.89 -10.07 10.15
N LEU A 73 4.51 -10.96 9.22
CA LEU A 73 5.39 -12.03 8.75
C LEU A 73 6.65 -11.49 8.05
N ALA A 74 6.50 -10.43 7.24
CA ALA A 74 7.63 -9.77 6.59
C ALA A 74 8.60 -9.14 7.60
N GLU A 75 8.09 -8.55 8.69
CA GLU A 75 8.90 -8.01 9.79
C GLU A 75 9.65 -9.12 10.54
N ARG A 76 9.00 -10.25 10.81
CA ARG A 76 9.63 -11.43 11.42
C ARG A 76 10.73 -12.00 10.54
N TYR A 77 10.46 -12.08 9.24
CA TYR A 77 11.44 -12.50 8.26
C TYR A 77 12.62 -11.52 8.17
N LEU A 78 12.35 -10.22 8.16
CA LEU A 78 13.38 -9.18 8.20
C LEU A 78 14.25 -9.27 9.46
N ALA A 79 13.65 -9.54 10.62
CA ALA A 79 14.38 -9.72 11.87
C ALA A 79 15.39 -10.88 11.79
N ALA A 80 15.18 -11.85 10.89
CA ALA A 80 16.11 -12.93 10.60
C ALA A 80 17.38 -12.50 9.84
N PHE A 81 17.43 -11.28 9.29
CA PHE A 81 18.60 -10.70 8.61
C PHE A 81 19.42 -9.73 9.48
N LEU A 82 18.92 -9.28 10.63
CA LEU A 82 19.68 -8.37 11.49
C LEU A 82 21.04 -8.96 11.93
N PRO A 83 22.10 -8.13 12.04
CA PRO A 83 22.09 -6.66 12.05
C PRO A 83 22.33 -6.00 10.67
N GLU A 84 21.98 -6.64 9.55
CA GLU A 84 22.15 -6.06 8.20
C GLU A 84 21.49 -4.66 8.06
N PRO A 85 22.08 -3.72 7.31
CA PRO A 85 21.46 -2.43 7.00
C PRO A 85 20.14 -2.58 6.23
N VAL A 86 19.05 -2.09 6.82
CA VAL A 86 17.70 -2.20 6.28
C VAL A 86 17.17 -0.84 5.85
N LEU A 87 16.52 -0.79 4.69
CA LEU A 87 15.62 0.29 4.32
C LEU A 87 14.18 -0.24 4.23
N ARG A 88 13.25 0.42 4.92
CA ARG A 88 11.81 0.12 4.88
C ARG A 88 11.03 1.32 4.35
N LEU A 89 10.15 1.08 3.38
CA LEU A 89 9.24 2.10 2.83
C LEU A 89 8.13 1.47 1.99
N HIS A 90 7.11 2.26 1.67
CA HIS A 90 6.11 1.90 0.67
C HIS A 90 6.68 2.07 -0.74
N LEU A 91 6.22 1.25 -1.71
CA LEU A 91 6.71 1.32 -3.10
C LEU A 91 6.49 2.72 -3.72
N ASN A 92 5.32 3.31 -3.48
CA ASN A 92 4.99 4.65 -3.98
C ASN A 92 5.91 5.75 -3.41
N GLU A 93 6.36 5.61 -2.17
CA GLU A 93 7.27 6.54 -1.51
C GLU A 93 8.67 6.43 -2.11
N LEU A 94 9.12 5.22 -2.45
CA LEU A 94 10.38 5.01 -3.17
C LEU A 94 10.35 5.69 -4.53
N PHE A 95 9.28 5.48 -5.30
CA PHE A 95 9.14 6.06 -6.63
C PHE A 95 9.01 7.58 -6.59
N ARG A 96 8.36 8.14 -5.57
CA ARG A 96 8.32 9.58 -5.34
C ARG A 96 9.71 10.16 -5.07
N ARG A 97 10.54 9.49 -4.24
CA ARG A 97 11.94 9.89 -3.99
C ARG A 97 12.78 9.81 -5.25
N LEU A 98 12.63 8.73 -6.01
CA LEU A 98 13.30 8.54 -7.29
C LEU A 98 12.94 9.66 -8.28
N GLN A 99 11.64 9.93 -8.46
CA GLN A 99 11.17 10.96 -9.37
C GLN A 99 11.66 12.36 -8.97
N ALA A 100 11.66 12.67 -7.67
CA ALA A 100 12.16 13.96 -7.17
C ALA A 100 13.64 14.19 -7.52
N GLU A 101 14.46 13.14 -7.49
CA GLU A 101 15.87 13.19 -7.87
C GLU A 101 16.07 13.22 -9.40
N LEU A 102 15.26 12.46 -10.15
CA LEU A 102 15.30 12.47 -11.63
C LEU A 102 14.97 13.84 -12.23
N VAL A 103 14.04 14.58 -11.61
CA VAL A 103 13.67 15.94 -12.03
C VAL A 103 14.81 16.93 -11.79
N ARG A 104 15.63 16.70 -10.75
CA ARG A 104 16.78 17.56 -10.42
C ARG A 104 17.99 17.28 -11.31
N ASP A 105 18.19 16.01 -11.66
CA ASP A 105 19.36 15.51 -12.35
C ASP A 105 18.88 14.40 -13.31
N TRP A 106 18.76 14.73 -14.61
CA TRP A 106 18.19 13.89 -15.69
C TRP A 106 19.05 12.63 -15.97
N LYS A 107 19.22 11.79 -14.96
CA LYS A 107 19.99 10.55 -14.99
C LYS A 107 19.08 9.36 -15.25
N ALA A 108 19.69 8.23 -15.59
CA ALA A 108 18.95 6.97 -15.66
C ALA A 108 18.41 6.58 -14.26
N PRO A 109 17.18 6.04 -14.16
CA PRO A 109 16.60 5.60 -12.89
C PRO A 109 17.52 4.70 -12.06
N ALA A 110 18.24 3.78 -12.70
CA ALA A 110 19.18 2.88 -12.02
C ALA A 110 20.29 3.61 -11.25
N ILE A 111 20.81 4.73 -11.78
CA ILE A 111 21.86 5.51 -11.12
C ILE A 111 21.32 6.17 -9.85
N VAL A 112 20.10 6.72 -9.94
CA VAL A 112 19.44 7.37 -8.80
C VAL A 112 19.05 6.33 -7.74
N LEU A 113 18.53 5.17 -8.15
CA LEU A 113 18.24 4.06 -7.26
C LEU A 113 19.47 3.57 -6.50
N ARG A 114 20.62 3.38 -7.18
CA ARG A 114 21.88 3.01 -6.50
C ARG A 114 22.32 4.03 -5.45
N ARG A 115 22.03 5.32 -5.66
CA ARG A 115 22.27 6.36 -4.64
C ARG A 115 21.29 6.26 -3.48
N LEU A 116 20.01 6.10 -3.77
CA LEU A 116 18.95 5.97 -2.74
C LEU A 116 19.12 4.72 -1.89
N LEU A 117 19.67 3.64 -2.47
CA LEU A 117 19.91 2.36 -1.82
C LEU A 117 21.36 2.18 -1.35
N HIS A 118 22.16 3.26 -1.35
CA HIS A 118 23.56 3.17 -0.95
C HIS A 118 23.69 2.65 0.49
N GLY A 119 24.44 1.56 0.67
CA GLY A 119 24.66 0.92 1.96
C GLY A 119 23.51 0.03 2.45
N VAL A 120 22.41 -0.09 1.69
CA VAL A 120 21.29 -0.99 2.01
C VAL A 120 21.65 -2.42 1.61
N ARG A 121 21.36 -3.38 2.48
CA ARG A 121 21.55 -4.82 2.23
C ARG A 121 20.23 -5.59 2.18
N VAL A 122 19.23 -5.12 2.91
CA VAL A 122 17.85 -5.63 2.84
C VAL A 122 16.88 -4.47 2.59
N LEU A 123 16.06 -4.60 1.56
CA LEU A 123 15.01 -3.65 1.20
C LEU A 123 13.65 -4.27 1.52
N LEU A 124 12.94 -3.73 2.51
CA LEU A 124 11.56 -4.11 2.79
C LEU A 124 10.60 -3.09 2.16
N VAL A 125 9.86 -3.54 1.16
CA VAL A 125 8.87 -2.75 0.44
C VAL A 125 7.47 -3.17 0.87
N ASP A 126 6.79 -2.29 1.61
CA ASP A 126 5.38 -2.50 1.94
C ASP A 126 4.48 -1.93 0.84
N GLU A 127 3.23 -2.40 0.79
CA GLU A 127 2.24 -2.02 -0.23
C GLU A 127 2.82 -2.02 -1.66
N PHE A 128 3.33 -3.17 -2.10
CA PHE A 128 3.88 -3.37 -3.43
C PHE A 128 2.75 -3.41 -4.48
N HIS A 129 2.18 -2.24 -4.77
CA HIS A 129 1.13 -2.05 -5.76
C HIS A 129 1.51 -0.90 -6.71
N VAL A 130 1.32 -1.16 -8.01
CA VAL A 130 1.70 -0.28 -9.12
C VAL A 130 0.44 0.19 -9.85
N HIS A 131 0.34 1.49 -10.11
CA HIS A 131 -0.89 2.10 -10.66
C HIS A 131 -0.72 2.73 -12.05
N ASP A 132 0.52 2.97 -12.52
CA ASP A 132 0.79 3.67 -13.80
C ASP A 132 1.97 3.05 -14.59
N VAL A 133 2.13 3.41 -15.86
CA VAL A 133 3.22 3.04 -16.76
C VAL A 133 4.57 3.54 -16.28
N ALA A 134 4.63 4.74 -15.68
CA ALA A 134 5.88 5.30 -15.19
C ALA A 134 6.49 4.41 -14.09
N ASP A 135 5.64 3.86 -13.23
CA ASP A 135 6.01 2.91 -12.18
C ASP A 135 6.60 1.62 -12.76
N ALA A 136 6.17 1.18 -13.96
CA ALA A 136 6.73 -0.01 -14.60
C ALA A 136 8.23 0.16 -14.92
N VAL A 137 8.61 1.33 -15.45
CA VAL A 137 10.01 1.66 -15.76
C VAL A 137 10.83 1.73 -14.46
N TYR A 138 10.29 2.35 -13.41
CA TYR A 138 10.96 2.44 -12.12
C TYR A 138 11.08 1.09 -11.43
N LEU A 139 10.08 0.23 -11.57
CA LEU A 139 10.10 -1.09 -10.99
C LEU A 139 11.12 -1.99 -11.66
N ASP A 140 11.17 -2.02 -13.00
CA ASP A 140 12.19 -2.80 -13.71
C ASP A 140 13.60 -2.33 -13.32
N ALA A 141 13.82 -1.00 -13.23
CA ALA A 141 15.09 -0.46 -12.74
C ALA A 141 15.38 -0.86 -11.28
N LEU A 142 14.37 -0.88 -10.41
CA LEU A 142 14.51 -1.32 -9.02
C LEU A 142 14.92 -2.79 -8.93
N LEU A 143 14.21 -3.67 -9.64
CA LEU A 143 14.48 -5.11 -9.64
C LEU A 143 15.85 -5.44 -10.23
N ASN A 144 16.30 -4.71 -11.26
CA ASN A 144 17.64 -4.85 -11.81
C ASN A 144 18.70 -4.38 -10.82
N VAL A 145 18.54 -3.18 -10.22
CA VAL A 145 19.52 -2.66 -9.26
C VAL A 145 19.63 -3.57 -8.04
N THR A 146 18.53 -4.04 -7.47
CA THR A 146 18.61 -4.92 -6.30
C THR A 146 19.21 -6.28 -6.62
N ALA A 147 19.02 -6.80 -7.83
CA ALA A 147 19.68 -8.01 -8.28
C ALA A 147 21.18 -7.80 -8.50
N ASP A 148 21.57 -6.77 -9.26
CA ASP A 148 22.97 -6.45 -9.61
C ASP A 148 23.82 -6.08 -8.38
N ASP A 149 23.21 -5.38 -7.42
CA ASP A 149 23.89 -4.84 -6.25
C ASP A 149 23.73 -5.75 -5.01
N ASP A 150 23.22 -6.97 -5.21
CA ASP A 150 23.12 -8.01 -4.18
C ASP A 150 22.31 -7.57 -2.93
N ILE A 151 21.16 -6.92 -3.19
CA ILE A 151 20.19 -6.49 -2.18
C ILE A 151 19.07 -7.53 -2.11
N SER A 152 18.76 -8.00 -0.90
CA SER A 152 17.60 -8.87 -0.67
C SER A 152 16.32 -8.04 -0.58
N LEU A 153 15.27 -8.41 -1.32
CA LEU A 153 14.02 -7.66 -1.36
C LEU A 153 12.89 -8.44 -0.70
N ILE A 154 12.26 -7.84 0.31
CA ILE A 154 11.07 -8.39 0.98
C ILE A 154 9.90 -7.50 0.58
N ALA A 155 8.91 -8.05 -0.11
CA ALA A 155 7.74 -7.32 -0.60
C ALA A 155 6.46 -7.87 0.02
N THR A 156 5.53 -6.97 0.38
CA THR A 156 4.15 -7.31 0.79
C THR A 156 3.15 -6.67 -0.15
N SER A 157 2.20 -7.45 -0.68
CA SER A 157 1.18 -6.95 -1.61
C SER A 157 -0.21 -7.52 -1.32
N ASN A 158 -1.24 -6.80 -1.78
CA ASN A 158 -2.60 -7.33 -1.81
C ASN A 158 -2.90 -8.12 -3.10
N TYR A 159 -1.99 -8.11 -4.06
CA TYR A 159 -2.16 -8.69 -5.39
C TYR A 159 -1.11 -9.77 -5.63
N ALA A 160 -1.48 -10.82 -6.36
CA ALA A 160 -0.48 -11.72 -6.92
C ALA A 160 0.38 -10.96 -7.94
N PRO A 161 1.62 -11.42 -8.26
CA PRO A 161 2.43 -10.78 -9.29
C PRO A 161 1.70 -10.63 -10.63
N ALA A 162 0.94 -11.66 -11.04
CA ALA A 162 0.14 -11.66 -12.27
C ALA A 162 -0.99 -10.62 -12.27
N ASP A 163 -1.44 -10.16 -11.11
CA ASP A 163 -2.53 -9.19 -10.97
C ASP A 163 -2.02 -7.74 -10.79
N LEU A 164 -0.70 -7.54 -10.80
CA LEU A 164 -0.11 -6.20 -10.74
C LEU A 164 -0.38 -5.44 -12.05
N LEU A 165 -0.67 -4.15 -11.91
CA LEU A 165 -1.05 -3.26 -13.01
C LEU A 165 -2.19 -3.86 -13.87
N PRO A 166 -3.42 -3.94 -13.34
CA PRO A 166 -4.53 -4.61 -14.01
C PRO A 166 -5.08 -3.83 -15.22
N ASP A 167 -4.57 -2.63 -15.53
CA ASP A 167 -4.99 -1.88 -16.73
C ASP A 167 -4.57 -2.66 -17.99
N PRO A 168 -5.54 -3.18 -18.79
CA PRO A 168 -5.23 -4.02 -19.95
C PRO A 168 -4.37 -3.32 -21.02
N ARG A 169 -4.39 -1.98 -21.06
CA ARG A 169 -3.57 -1.21 -22.03
C ARG A 169 -2.10 -1.18 -21.65
N LEU A 170 -1.80 -1.40 -20.37
CA LEU A 170 -0.48 -1.25 -19.78
C LEU A 170 0.11 -2.59 -19.33
N HIS A 171 -0.75 -3.56 -19.04
CA HIS A 171 -0.39 -4.86 -18.48
C HIS A 171 0.65 -5.63 -19.33
N ASP A 172 0.51 -5.66 -20.65
CA ASP A 172 1.46 -6.34 -21.54
C ASP A 172 2.89 -5.80 -21.40
N ARG A 173 3.05 -4.51 -21.11
CA ARG A 173 4.36 -3.88 -20.90
C ARG A 173 4.96 -4.26 -19.54
N PHE A 174 4.14 -4.76 -18.62
CA PHE A 174 4.52 -5.12 -17.26
C PHE A 174 4.86 -6.61 -17.11
N LEU A 175 4.47 -7.45 -18.08
CA LEU A 175 4.80 -8.89 -18.12
C LEU A 175 6.29 -9.21 -17.86
N PRO A 176 7.28 -8.47 -18.41
CA PRO A 176 8.69 -8.73 -18.10
C PRO A 176 9.05 -8.53 -16.62
N ALA A 177 8.45 -7.53 -15.97
CA ALA A 177 8.67 -7.28 -14.55
C ALA A 177 8.01 -8.37 -13.69
N ILE A 178 6.81 -8.83 -14.08
CA ILE A 178 6.14 -9.98 -13.45
C ILE A 178 7.02 -11.23 -13.52
N ALA A 179 7.52 -11.57 -14.72
CA ALA A 179 8.38 -12.72 -14.91
C ALA A 179 9.67 -12.64 -14.08
N ARG A 180 10.21 -11.43 -13.88
CA ARG A 180 11.38 -11.20 -13.01
C ARG A 180 11.04 -11.41 -11.54
N ILE A 181 9.88 -10.94 -11.08
CA ILE A 181 9.41 -11.21 -9.71
C ILE A 181 9.28 -12.72 -9.51
N GLU A 182 8.58 -13.42 -10.40
CA GLU A 182 8.35 -14.86 -10.28
C GLU A 182 9.63 -15.70 -10.31
N SER A 183 10.65 -15.27 -11.06
CA SER A 183 11.93 -15.98 -11.16
C SER A 183 12.93 -15.63 -10.05
N SER A 184 12.81 -14.45 -9.42
CA SER A 184 13.81 -13.93 -8.46
C SER A 184 13.36 -14.01 -7.00
N PHE A 185 12.06 -14.17 -6.75
CA PHE A 185 11.45 -14.16 -5.43
C PHE A 185 10.88 -15.53 -5.07
N ALA A 186 10.86 -15.83 -3.77
CA ALA A 186 9.90 -16.77 -3.23
C ALA A 186 8.54 -16.07 -3.22
N VAL A 187 7.70 -16.37 -4.21
CA VAL A 187 6.33 -15.84 -4.29
C VAL A 187 5.44 -16.72 -3.41
N VAL A 188 5.00 -16.18 -2.28
CA VAL A 188 4.28 -16.93 -1.26
C VAL A 188 2.89 -16.32 -1.03
N PRO A 189 1.81 -17.01 -1.42
CA PRO A 189 0.46 -16.60 -1.07
C PRO A 189 0.21 -16.83 0.42
N ILE A 190 -0.46 -15.88 1.08
CA ILE A 190 -1.14 -16.15 2.34
C ILE A 190 -2.57 -16.57 2.02
N GLY A 191 -2.89 -17.83 2.31
CA GLY A 191 -4.21 -18.40 2.05
C GLY A 191 -5.34 -17.69 2.79
N ASP A 192 -6.58 -18.11 2.51
CA ASP A 192 -7.77 -17.60 3.19
C ASP A 192 -7.76 -17.95 4.68
N GLY A 193 -8.25 -17.03 5.51
CA GLY A 193 -8.32 -17.20 6.96
C GLY A 193 -8.75 -15.90 7.65
N PRO A 194 -8.86 -15.89 8.99
CA PRO A 194 -9.36 -14.74 9.74
C PRO A 194 -8.49 -13.50 9.53
N ASP A 195 -9.09 -12.32 9.36
CA ASP A 195 -8.33 -11.07 9.34
C ASP A 195 -7.67 -10.88 10.72
N HIS A 196 -6.34 -10.96 10.82
CA HIS A 196 -5.61 -10.88 12.09
C HIS A 196 -5.55 -9.45 12.66
N ARG A 197 -6.08 -8.45 11.97
CA ARG A 197 -6.43 -7.17 12.62
C ARG A 197 -7.55 -7.37 13.65
N THR A 198 -8.35 -8.43 13.51
CA THR A 198 -9.48 -8.73 14.41
C THR A 198 -9.10 -9.44 15.71
N THR A 199 -7.84 -9.86 15.89
CA THR A 199 -7.39 -10.55 17.11
C THR A 199 -7.12 -9.60 18.29
N GLY A 200 -7.28 -8.29 18.08
CA GLY A 200 -7.65 -7.34 19.13
C GLY A 200 -9.18 -7.23 19.14
N ALA A 201 -9.82 -7.80 20.15
CA ALA A 201 -11.27 -7.83 20.40
C ALA A 201 -12.12 -6.82 19.59
N ASP A 202 -13.05 -7.32 18.74
CA ASP A 202 -14.07 -6.55 18.01
C ASP A 202 -13.56 -5.37 17.15
N ALA A 203 -12.56 -5.60 16.30
CA ALA A 203 -11.70 -4.55 15.72
C ALA A 203 -12.32 -3.44 14.83
N HIS A 204 -13.60 -3.51 14.44
CA HIS A 204 -14.26 -2.42 13.68
C HIS A 204 -15.57 -1.92 14.32
N THR A 205 -15.61 -1.82 15.65
CA THR A 205 -16.82 -1.34 16.36
C THR A 205 -17.30 0.02 15.88
N ARG A 206 -16.41 0.94 15.49
CA ARG A 206 -16.80 2.29 15.08
C ARG A 206 -17.30 2.29 13.65
N PHE A 207 -16.61 1.66 12.71
CA PHE A 207 -17.12 1.53 11.34
C PHE A 207 -18.49 0.83 11.34
N ALA A 208 -18.62 -0.28 12.06
CA ALA A 208 -19.87 -1.02 12.15
C ALA A 208 -21.02 -0.25 12.84
N SER A 209 -20.69 0.72 13.71
CA SER A 209 -21.68 1.67 14.29
C SER A 209 -22.13 2.78 13.31
N GLY A 210 -21.56 2.79 12.11
CA GLY A 210 -22.01 3.60 10.99
C GLY A 210 -23.37 3.14 10.46
N VAL A 211 -23.96 3.90 9.54
CA VAL A 211 -25.31 3.60 9.01
C VAL A 211 -25.41 3.94 7.53
N TRP A 212 -26.18 3.15 6.79
CA TRP A 212 -26.58 3.46 5.41
C TRP A 212 -28.07 3.82 5.38
N GLN A 213 -28.38 5.09 5.16
CA GLN A 213 -29.76 5.58 5.16
C GLN A 213 -30.22 5.89 3.74
N VAL A 214 -31.24 5.16 3.29
CA VAL A 214 -31.93 5.45 2.03
C VAL A 214 -33.11 6.38 2.32
N GLY A 215 -33.16 7.51 1.65
CA GLY A 215 -34.28 8.45 1.80
C GLY A 215 -34.30 9.52 0.71
N PRO A 216 -35.40 10.30 0.62
CA PRO A 216 -35.33 11.56 -0.13
C PRO A 216 -34.17 12.36 0.45
N ALA A 217 -33.35 12.98 -0.40
CA ALA A 217 -32.35 13.92 0.08
C ALA A 217 -33.08 14.86 1.04
N ALA A 218 -32.73 14.82 2.32
CA ALA A 218 -32.96 15.97 3.16
C ALA A 218 -32.10 17.03 2.47
N ASP A 219 -32.74 17.79 1.57
CA ASP A 219 -32.17 18.86 0.77
C ASP A 219 -31.94 20.03 1.73
N VAL A 220 -31.10 19.76 2.72
CA VAL A 220 -30.57 20.71 3.67
C VAL A 220 -29.13 20.81 3.24
N ARG A 221 -28.93 21.55 2.14
CA ARG A 221 -27.82 22.50 2.12
C ARG A 221 -28.04 23.39 3.35
N SER A 222 -27.65 22.89 4.52
CA SER A 222 -27.57 23.74 5.71
C SER A 222 -26.65 24.85 5.26
N ALA A 223 -27.13 26.08 5.33
CA ALA A 223 -26.34 27.28 5.05
C ALA A 223 -25.30 27.52 6.16
N ASP A 224 -24.62 26.45 6.60
CA ASP A 224 -23.50 26.52 7.51
C ASP A 224 -22.24 26.65 6.67
N ALA A 225 -21.41 27.62 7.04
CA ALA A 225 -20.24 28.03 6.28
C ALA A 225 -19.31 26.82 6.02
N GLY A 226 -19.22 26.40 4.75
CA GLY A 226 -18.34 25.30 4.35
C GLY A 226 -16.90 25.59 4.76
N VAL A 227 -16.25 24.60 5.39
CA VAL A 227 -14.85 24.69 5.80
C VAL A 227 -14.00 24.06 4.71
N VAL A 228 -13.07 24.82 4.15
CA VAL A 228 -12.12 24.27 3.17
C VAL A 228 -10.95 23.65 3.90
N LEU A 229 -10.91 22.31 3.93
CA LEU A 229 -9.78 21.55 4.41
C LEU A 229 -8.66 21.49 3.36
N ARG A 230 -7.44 21.16 3.78
CA ARG A 230 -6.31 20.91 2.88
C ARG A 230 -5.81 19.48 3.07
N ALA A 231 -6.45 18.53 2.40
CA ALA A 231 -6.09 17.12 2.44
C ALA A 231 -4.86 16.87 1.55
N ASP A 232 -3.70 16.63 2.17
CA ASP A 232 -2.42 16.46 1.47
C ASP A 232 -2.14 17.59 0.44
N GLY A 233 -2.45 18.83 0.82
CA GLY A 233 -2.28 20.03 -0.03
C GLY A 233 -3.42 20.32 -1.00
N ILE A 234 -4.37 19.40 -1.20
CA ILE A 234 -5.54 19.58 -2.07
C ILE A 234 -6.68 20.25 -1.29
N PRO A 235 -7.26 21.37 -1.79
CA PRO A 235 -8.44 21.99 -1.19
C PRO A 235 -9.63 21.03 -1.25
N LEU A 236 -10.26 20.80 -0.10
CA LEU A 236 -11.40 19.90 0.03
C LEU A 236 -12.53 20.61 0.80
N PRO A 237 -13.60 21.02 0.11
CA PRO A 237 -14.72 21.70 0.76
C PRO A 237 -15.51 20.69 1.60
N ALA A 238 -15.46 20.84 2.92
CA ALA A 238 -16.31 20.11 3.85
C ALA A 238 -17.59 20.92 4.11
N LEU A 239 -18.72 20.23 4.21
CA LEU A 239 -20.00 20.81 4.60
C LEU A 239 -19.99 21.22 6.07
N SER A 240 -19.36 20.42 6.93
CA SER A 240 -19.14 20.76 8.35
C SER A 240 -17.93 20.01 8.92
N VAL A 241 -17.35 20.59 9.97
CA VAL A 241 -16.28 19.98 10.77
C VAL A 241 -16.57 20.26 12.24
N GLU A 242 -16.85 19.22 13.01
CA GLU A 242 -17.18 19.31 14.43
C GLU A 242 -16.34 18.32 15.22
N GLY A 243 -15.27 18.81 15.86
CA GLY A 243 -14.32 17.96 16.57
C GLY A 243 -13.70 16.91 15.64
N ALA A 244 -13.97 15.63 15.92
CA ALA A 244 -13.48 14.49 15.14
C ALA A 244 -14.50 13.98 14.09
N GLN A 245 -15.57 14.76 13.82
CA GLN A 245 -16.59 14.47 12.82
C GLN A 245 -16.44 15.40 11.62
N VAL A 246 -16.58 14.85 10.42
CA VAL A 246 -16.55 15.62 9.17
C VAL A 246 -17.67 15.20 8.24
N THR A 247 -18.29 16.18 7.57
CA THR A 247 -19.36 15.94 6.60
C THR A 247 -18.95 16.42 5.22
N PHE A 248 -19.18 15.59 4.20
CA PHE A 248 -18.95 15.92 2.79
C PHE A 248 -20.16 15.59 1.93
N ASP A 249 -20.25 16.25 0.78
CA ASP A 249 -21.09 15.81 -0.33
C ASP A 249 -20.36 14.73 -1.15
N PHE A 250 -21.12 13.80 -1.74
CA PHE A 250 -20.58 12.78 -2.63
C PHE A 250 -19.76 13.38 -3.78
N ALA A 251 -20.19 14.51 -4.35
CA ALA A 251 -19.47 15.15 -5.44
C ALA A 251 -18.06 15.59 -5.01
N ASP A 252 -17.92 16.13 -3.80
CA ASP A 252 -16.65 16.66 -3.29
C ASP A 252 -15.62 15.56 -2.97
N LEU A 253 -16.07 14.37 -2.55
CA LEU A 253 -15.16 13.24 -2.27
C LEU A 253 -14.96 12.30 -3.45
N CYS A 254 -16.00 12.05 -4.24
CA CYS A 254 -15.98 10.99 -5.25
C CYS A 254 -15.94 11.54 -6.67
N GLU A 255 -16.47 12.73 -6.96
CA GLU A 255 -16.36 13.31 -8.32
C GLU A 255 -15.09 14.13 -8.52
N ALA A 256 -14.55 14.70 -7.45
CA ALA A 256 -13.25 15.35 -7.43
C ALA A 256 -12.10 14.35 -7.69
N PRO A 257 -10.96 14.81 -8.25
CA PRO A 257 -9.79 13.96 -8.56
C PRO A 257 -8.96 13.65 -7.31
N LEU A 258 -9.58 13.02 -6.31
CA LEU A 258 -8.93 12.57 -5.08
C LEU A 258 -8.35 11.15 -5.25
N GLY A 259 -7.32 10.84 -4.46
CA GLY A 259 -6.74 9.51 -4.38
C GLY A 259 -6.69 8.99 -2.94
N VAL A 260 -6.13 7.78 -2.79
CA VAL A 260 -6.00 7.06 -1.51
C VAL A 260 -5.41 7.94 -0.40
N ARG A 261 -4.40 8.77 -0.73
CA ARG A 261 -3.71 9.65 0.23
C ARG A 261 -4.65 10.66 0.90
N GLN A 262 -5.60 11.22 0.15
CA GLN A 262 -6.55 12.18 0.71
C GLN A 262 -7.53 11.49 1.65
N TYR A 263 -7.96 10.27 1.32
CA TYR A 263 -8.82 9.49 2.21
C TYR A 263 -8.09 9.03 3.47
N GLN A 264 -6.82 8.63 3.37
CA GLN A 264 -5.97 8.33 4.54
C GLN A 264 -5.77 9.56 5.43
N TRP A 265 -5.53 10.72 4.82
CA TRP A 265 -5.42 11.98 5.55
C TRP A 265 -6.68 12.30 6.37
N LEU A 266 -7.86 11.99 5.81
CA LEU A 266 -9.15 12.14 6.49
C LEU A 266 -9.28 11.13 7.63
N SER A 267 -9.00 9.85 7.38
CA SER A 267 -9.16 8.78 8.37
C SER A 267 -8.20 8.91 9.56
N ASP A 268 -7.02 9.53 9.36
CA ASP A 268 -6.08 9.83 10.45
C ASP A 268 -6.56 10.97 11.37
N ARG A 269 -7.51 11.80 10.91
CA ARG A 269 -7.94 13.03 11.60
C ARG A 269 -9.36 12.96 12.14
N TYR A 270 -10.21 12.20 11.49
CA TYR A 270 -11.63 12.13 11.80
C TYR A 270 -12.00 10.69 12.16
N SER A 271 -12.63 10.54 13.32
CA SER A 271 -13.16 9.25 13.78
C SER A 271 -14.55 8.97 13.23
N GLU A 272 -15.20 9.96 12.61
CA GLU A 272 -16.49 9.82 11.92
C GLU A 272 -16.52 10.65 10.63
N LEU A 273 -16.99 10.04 9.54
CA LEU A 273 -17.23 10.68 8.27
C LEU A 273 -18.69 10.49 7.84
N THR A 274 -19.38 11.60 7.59
CA THR A 274 -20.72 11.59 6.99
C THR A 274 -20.64 11.94 5.50
N LEU A 275 -21.18 11.08 4.65
CA LEU A 275 -21.28 11.29 3.21
C LEU A 275 -22.74 11.53 2.81
N ARG A 276 -23.02 12.72 2.29
CA ARG A 276 -24.36 13.14 1.84
C ARG A 276 -24.52 13.02 0.34
N SER A 277 -25.78 13.02 -0.10
CA SER A 277 -26.16 13.08 -1.51
C SER A 277 -25.60 11.93 -2.35
N VAL A 278 -25.45 10.73 -1.77
CA VAL A 278 -24.93 9.59 -2.52
C VAL A 278 -25.97 9.17 -3.57
N PRO A 279 -25.68 9.30 -4.88
CA PRO A 279 -26.59 8.91 -5.95
C PRO A 279 -26.82 7.39 -5.95
N ASP A 280 -27.77 6.96 -6.77
CA ASP A 280 -27.85 5.54 -7.10
C ASP A 280 -26.53 5.10 -7.75
N LEU A 281 -25.78 4.23 -7.06
CA LEU A 281 -24.46 3.77 -7.49
C LEU A 281 -24.50 3.08 -8.87
N ALA A 282 -25.65 2.56 -9.30
CA ALA A 282 -25.83 2.02 -10.66
C ALA A 282 -25.68 3.09 -11.77
N THR A 283 -25.96 4.35 -11.44
CA THR A 283 -25.93 5.50 -12.38
C THR A 283 -24.60 6.25 -12.39
N VAL A 284 -23.73 5.95 -11.43
CA VAL A 284 -22.45 6.64 -11.26
C VAL A 284 -21.44 6.19 -12.32
N ARG A 285 -20.69 7.16 -12.85
CA ARG A 285 -19.61 6.88 -13.80
C ARG A 285 -18.48 6.08 -13.15
N ARG A 286 -17.67 5.42 -13.97
CA ARG A 286 -16.58 4.53 -13.51
C ARG A 286 -15.63 5.20 -12.53
N GLU A 287 -15.12 6.40 -12.83
CA GLU A 287 -14.08 7.02 -12.01
C GLU A 287 -14.55 7.41 -10.60
N PRO A 288 -15.71 8.10 -10.43
CA PRO A 288 -16.25 8.34 -9.09
C PRO A 288 -16.62 7.06 -8.33
N LEU A 289 -17.06 6.02 -9.03
CA LEU A 289 -17.40 4.75 -8.41
C LEU A 289 -16.17 4.02 -7.86
N MET A 290 -15.04 4.02 -8.59
CA MET A 290 -13.76 3.49 -8.10
C MET A 290 -13.23 4.28 -6.90
N ARG A 291 -13.42 5.60 -6.89
CA ARG A 291 -13.06 6.46 -5.75
C ARG A 291 -13.93 6.19 -4.54
N PHE A 292 -15.23 5.98 -4.74
CA PHE A 292 -16.14 5.56 -3.68
C PHE A 292 -15.72 4.22 -3.06
N THR A 293 -15.41 3.20 -3.86
CA THR A 293 -14.94 1.91 -3.30
C THR A 293 -13.63 2.08 -2.53
N THR A 294 -12.71 2.91 -3.04
CA THR A 294 -11.46 3.26 -2.35
C THR A 294 -11.69 3.98 -1.02
N LEU A 295 -12.63 4.93 -0.98
CA LEU A 295 -13.01 5.64 0.24
C LEU A 295 -13.56 4.66 1.29
N VAL A 296 -14.53 3.83 0.91
CA VAL A 296 -15.09 2.79 1.78
C VAL A 296 -13.98 1.90 2.32
N ASP A 297 -13.04 1.53 1.46
CA ASP A 297 -11.95 0.67 1.85
C ASP A 297 -11.09 1.31 2.94
N VAL A 298 -10.63 2.55 2.73
CA VAL A 298 -9.79 3.29 3.68
C VAL A 298 -10.52 3.52 5.00
N LEU A 299 -11.80 3.93 4.97
CA LEU A 299 -12.56 4.18 6.19
C LEU A 299 -12.76 2.91 7.02
N TYR A 300 -13.01 1.78 6.34
CA TYR A 300 -13.08 0.48 7.00
C TYR A 300 -11.74 0.12 7.64
N ASP A 301 -10.64 0.18 6.89
CA ASP A 301 -9.30 -0.20 7.36
C ASP A 301 -8.79 0.65 8.53
N HIS A 302 -9.28 1.87 8.67
CA HIS A 302 -8.95 2.80 9.77
C HIS A 302 -10.00 2.82 10.90
N ASP A 303 -11.04 1.96 10.84
CA ASP A 303 -12.15 1.92 11.80
C ASP A 303 -12.79 3.31 12.02
N VAL A 304 -13.09 4.01 10.93
CA VAL A 304 -13.80 5.31 10.95
C VAL A 304 -15.29 5.05 10.88
N ARG A 305 -16.07 5.63 11.79
CA ARG A 305 -17.54 5.55 11.73
C ARG A 305 -18.04 6.18 10.44
N PHE A 306 -18.75 5.41 9.61
CA PHE A 306 -19.20 5.89 8.30
C PHE A 306 -20.72 6.02 8.23
N VAL A 307 -21.19 7.24 8.05
CA VAL A 307 -22.63 7.57 7.94
C VAL A 307 -22.92 7.97 6.50
N VAL A 308 -23.86 7.30 5.85
CA VAL A 308 -24.18 7.53 4.44
C VAL A 308 -25.65 7.89 4.28
N HIS A 309 -25.91 9.01 3.59
CA HIS A 309 -27.23 9.37 3.11
C HIS A 309 -27.29 9.18 1.59
N ALA A 310 -28.07 8.19 1.16
CA ALA A 310 -28.10 7.73 -0.22
C ALA A 310 -29.51 7.75 -0.82
N HIS A 311 -29.54 7.83 -2.16
CA HIS A 311 -30.76 7.77 -2.95
C HIS A 311 -31.23 6.34 -3.25
N ALA A 312 -30.36 5.34 -3.06
CA ALA A 312 -30.65 3.93 -3.29
C ALA A 312 -29.86 3.02 -2.31
N PRO A 313 -30.22 1.74 -2.17
CA PRO A 313 -29.43 0.77 -1.41
C PRO A 313 -28.01 0.58 -1.99
N PHE A 314 -27.02 0.31 -1.14
CA PHE A 314 -25.64 0.13 -1.62
C PHE A 314 -25.47 -1.05 -2.60
N ASP A 315 -26.35 -2.07 -2.57
CA ASP A 315 -26.27 -3.22 -3.48
C ASP A 315 -26.46 -2.83 -4.97
N THR A 316 -26.98 -1.62 -5.26
CA THR A 316 -27.05 -1.14 -6.66
C THR A 316 -25.67 -0.92 -7.28
N LEU A 317 -24.59 -0.90 -6.49
CA LEU A 317 -23.21 -0.92 -6.98
C LEU A 317 -22.95 -2.08 -7.96
N ARG A 318 -23.59 -3.25 -7.78
CA ARG A 318 -23.45 -4.39 -8.71
C ARG A 318 -24.12 -4.18 -10.07
N GLN A 319 -25.01 -3.20 -10.15
CA GLN A 319 -25.80 -2.90 -11.34
C GLN A 319 -25.17 -1.77 -12.17
N ALA A 320 -24.04 -1.20 -11.71
CA ALA A 320 -23.33 -0.16 -12.43
C ALA A 320 -22.84 -0.67 -13.80
N ALA A 321 -22.92 0.19 -14.82
CA ALA A 321 -22.47 -0.15 -16.18
C ALA A 321 -20.98 -0.57 -16.22
N HIS A 322 -20.17 -0.07 -15.30
CA HIS A 322 -18.77 -0.42 -15.13
C HIS A 322 -18.47 -0.71 -13.67
N VAL A 323 -18.76 -1.94 -13.24
CA VAL A 323 -18.50 -2.41 -11.88
C VAL A 323 -16.98 -2.36 -11.59
N PRO A 324 -16.52 -1.68 -10.52
CA PRO A 324 -15.11 -1.69 -10.13
C PRO A 324 -14.62 -3.11 -9.81
N PRO A 325 -13.35 -3.47 -10.08
CA PRO A 325 -12.80 -4.78 -9.74
C PRO A 325 -12.95 -5.14 -8.25
N ASP A 326 -12.85 -4.15 -7.37
CA ASP A 326 -12.98 -4.29 -5.91
C ASP A 326 -14.43 -4.14 -5.39
N ALA A 327 -15.45 -4.17 -6.25
CA ALA A 327 -16.83 -3.90 -5.83
C ALA A 327 -17.35 -4.89 -4.78
N ASP A 328 -17.07 -6.19 -4.91
CA ASP A 328 -17.50 -7.18 -3.92
C ASP A 328 -16.84 -6.97 -2.55
N ARG A 329 -15.58 -6.50 -2.55
CA ARG A 329 -14.85 -6.12 -1.33
C ARG A 329 -15.52 -4.92 -0.67
N ALA A 330 -15.81 -3.87 -1.43
CA ALA A 330 -16.50 -2.68 -0.92
C ALA A 330 -17.90 -3.02 -0.39
N LEU A 331 -18.66 -3.86 -1.09
CA LEU A 331 -19.97 -4.34 -0.63
C LEU A 331 -19.88 -5.14 0.67
N SER A 332 -18.88 -6.00 0.81
CA SER A 332 -18.65 -6.73 2.06
C SER A 332 -18.42 -5.77 3.24
N ARG A 333 -17.68 -4.67 3.02
CA ARG A 333 -17.43 -3.65 4.05
C ARG A 333 -18.70 -2.86 4.36
N LEU A 334 -19.44 -2.42 3.36
CA LEU A 334 -20.71 -1.68 3.54
C LEU A 334 -21.78 -2.51 4.29
N ARG A 335 -21.79 -3.84 4.14
CA ARG A 335 -22.67 -4.72 4.93
C ARG A 335 -22.37 -4.70 6.43
N ALA A 336 -21.19 -4.24 6.85
CA ALA A 336 -20.86 -4.10 8.26
C ALA A 336 -21.56 -2.89 8.92
N LEU A 337 -22.06 -1.93 8.14
CA LEU A 337 -22.80 -0.79 8.66
C LEU A 337 -24.09 -1.25 9.35
N GLY A 338 -24.46 -0.60 10.44
CA GLY A 338 -25.73 -0.79 11.13
C GLY A 338 -26.91 -0.50 10.20
N GLY A 339 -27.88 -1.43 10.19
CA GLY A 339 -29.11 -1.35 9.40
C GLY A 339 -30.11 -0.31 9.91
#